data_AF-A0A7J7W880-F1
#
_entry.id   AF-A0A7J7W880-F1
#
_cell.length_a   1.000
_cell.length_b   1.000
_cell.length_c   1.000
_cell.angle_alpha   90.00
_cell.angle_beta   90.00
_cell.angle_gamma   90.00
#
_symmetry.space_group_name_H-M   'P 1'
#
loop_
_entity.id
_entity.type
_entity.pdbx_description
1 polymer ?
#
loop_
_entity_poly.entity_id
_entity_poly.type
_entity_poly.pdbx_seq_one_letter_code
_entity_poly.pdbx_strand_id
1 'polypeptide(L)'
;MLYLIDQYNLLYSKPFAIFLSEVSNNKLRQVNLNDEWMPDKLWQWLTRNPQNKSELYLLMLRGLPNTVFDLIELEVLKFELILDMTIRPSIAQLIRLQKQWLYHTVAKIQAHSLVFLWENMWSLHITDIKKIPV
;
A
#
# COMPACT_ATOMS: atom_id res chain seq x y z
N MET A 1 9.80 -17.21 -18.93
CA MET A 1 10.13 -18.59 -18.50
C MET A 1 10.56 -18.50 -17.04
N LEU A 2 9.74 -19.05 -16.14
CA LEU A 2 9.98 -19.09 -14.69
C LEU A 2 10.95 -20.22 -14.37
N TYR A 3 11.77 -20.09 -13.32
CA TYR A 3 12.26 -21.25 -12.57
C TYR A 3 12.33 -20.93 -11.08
N LEU A 4 11.42 -21.55 -10.33
CA LEU A 4 11.56 -21.85 -8.90
C LEU A 4 12.74 -22.79 -8.73
N ILE A 5 13.62 -22.53 -7.76
CA ILE A 5 14.38 -23.60 -7.11
C ILE A 5 14.20 -23.41 -5.61
N ASP A 6 13.11 -24.03 -5.15
CA ASP A 6 12.75 -24.26 -3.75
C ASP A 6 13.53 -25.44 -3.14
N GLN A 7 14.70 -25.79 -3.69
CA GLN A 7 15.54 -26.87 -3.16
C GLN A 7 17.02 -26.53 -3.37
N TYR A 8 17.57 -25.63 -2.56
CA TYR A 8 19.02 -25.52 -2.39
C TYR A 8 19.45 -26.18 -1.08
N ASN A 9 19.97 -27.39 -1.27
CA ASN A 9 20.71 -28.20 -0.32
C ASN A 9 21.74 -27.32 0.44
N LEU A 10 21.68 -27.33 1.78
CA LEU A 10 22.41 -26.45 2.71
C LEU A 10 23.95 -26.56 2.67
N LEU A 11 24.54 -27.35 1.78
CA LEU A 11 25.98 -27.66 1.78
C LEU A 11 26.75 -27.23 0.52
N TYR A 12 26.10 -26.70 -0.52
CA TYR A 12 26.80 -26.23 -1.73
C TYR A 12 26.02 -25.14 -2.47
N SER A 13 25.82 -23.97 -1.86
CA SER A 13 25.26 -22.82 -2.58
C SER A 13 26.28 -21.69 -2.65
N LYS A 14 27.09 -21.67 -3.73
CA LYS A 14 27.62 -20.40 -4.24
C LYS A 14 26.41 -19.52 -4.54
N PRO A 15 26.27 -18.33 -3.93
CA PRO A 15 25.13 -17.48 -4.23
C PRO A 15 25.28 -16.95 -5.66
N PHE A 16 24.43 -17.42 -6.57
CA PHE A 16 24.20 -16.72 -7.83
C PHE A 16 23.50 -15.40 -7.49
N ALA A 17 24.29 -14.34 -7.33
CA ALA A 17 23.79 -12.99 -7.22
C ALA A 17 23.22 -12.56 -8.58
N ILE A 18 21.93 -12.82 -8.79
CA ILE A 18 21.20 -12.27 -9.93
C ILE A 18 21.03 -10.77 -9.62
N PHE A 19 21.80 -9.93 -10.29
CA PHE A 19 21.61 -8.48 -10.25
C PHE A 19 20.33 -8.11 -11.00
N LEU A 20 19.22 -8.16 -10.28
CA LEU A 20 18.01 -7.48 -10.70
C LEU A 20 18.27 -5.96 -10.60
N SER A 21 17.99 -5.23 -11.68
CA SER A 21 17.97 -3.77 -11.63
C SER A 21 17.00 -3.31 -10.54
N GLU A 22 17.25 -2.16 -9.93
CA GLU A 22 16.39 -1.61 -8.86
C GLU A 22 14.90 -1.57 -9.28
N VAL A 23 14.63 -1.20 -10.53
CA VAL A 23 13.28 -1.18 -11.12
C VAL A 23 12.65 -2.58 -11.13
N SER A 24 13.40 -3.61 -11.51
CA SER A 24 12.89 -4.99 -11.53
C SER A 24 12.68 -5.55 -10.12
N ASN A 25 13.55 -5.20 -9.17
CA ASN A 25 13.41 -5.57 -7.76
C ASN A 25 12.15 -4.92 -7.15
N ASN A 26 11.91 -3.64 -7.40
CA ASN A 26 10.71 -2.93 -6.94
C ASN A 26 9.43 -3.52 -7.55
N LYS A 27 9.45 -3.89 -8.84
CA LYS A 27 8.31 -4.59 -9.47
C LYS A 27 8.04 -5.92 -8.81
N LEU A 28 9.06 -6.74 -8.55
CA LEU A 28 8.90 -8.04 -7.88
C LEU A 28 8.38 -7.89 -6.46
N ARG A 29 8.89 -6.91 -5.69
CA ARG A 29 8.37 -6.60 -4.35
C ARG A 29 6.90 -6.21 -4.37
N GLN A 30 6.47 -5.42 -5.35
CA GLN A 30 5.07 -5.04 -5.49
C GLN A 30 4.17 -6.22 -5.88
N VAL A 31 4.64 -7.11 -6.77
CA VAL A 31 3.91 -8.34 -7.13
C VAL A 31 3.73 -9.22 -5.91
N ASN A 32 4.82 -9.50 -5.18
CA ASN A 32 4.76 -10.30 -3.96
C ASN A 32 3.82 -9.68 -2.90
N LEU A 33 3.88 -8.36 -2.73
CA LEU A 33 2.99 -7.66 -1.80
C LEU A 33 1.51 -7.80 -2.20
N ASN A 34 1.19 -7.73 -3.49
CA ASN A 34 -0.18 -7.90 -3.96
C ASN A 34 -0.66 -9.36 -3.78
N ASP A 35 0.22 -10.34 -4.00
CA ASP A 35 -0.09 -11.76 -3.78
C ASP A 35 -0.30 -12.07 -2.29
N GLU A 36 0.47 -11.44 -1.39
CA GLU A 36 0.27 -11.56 0.06
C GLU A 36 -1.02 -10.90 0.57
N TRP A 37 -1.50 -9.88 -0.17
CA TRP A 37 -2.67 -9.07 0.15
C TRP A 37 -3.74 -9.21 -0.94
N MET A 38 -4.15 -10.45 -1.19
CA MET A 38 -5.28 -10.75 -2.07
C MET A 38 -6.57 -10.05 -1.57
N PRO A 39 -7.51 -9.73 -2.48
CA PRO A 39 -8.74 -9.00 -2.12
C PRO A 39 -9.50 -9.64 -0.96
N ASP A 40 -9.67 -10.97 -0.99
CA ASP A 40 -10.42 -11.71 0.05
C ASP A 40 -9.83 -11.52 1.45
N LYS A 41 -8.50 -11.47 1.54
CA LYS A 41 -7.82 -11.21 2.81
C LYS A 41 -8.03 -9.78 3.26
N LEU A 42 -8.00 -8.80 2.36
CA LEU A 42 -8.28 -7.40 2.73
C LEU A 42 -9.71 -7.21 3.21
N TRP A 43 -10.69 -7.87 2.59
CA TRP A 43 -12.09 -7.83 3.03
C TRP A 43 -12.27 -8.34 4.47
N GLN A 44 -11.49 -9.35 4.90
CA GLN A 44 -11.53 -9.83 6.29
C GLN A 44 -10.98 -8.83 7.31
N TRP A 45 -10.13 -7.91 6.87
CA TRP A 45 -9.51 -6.87 7.70
C TRP A 45 -10.32 -5.57 7.70
N LEU A 46 -11.37 -5.51 6.89
CA LEU A 46 -12.32 -4.42 6.89
C LEU A 46 -13.14 -4.48 8.18
N THR A 47 -13.11 -3.40 8.94
CA THR A 47 -13.82 -3.29 10.22
C THR A 47 -14.82 -2.14 10.16
N ARG A 48 -15.86 -2.21 10.99
CA ARG A 48 -16.71 -1.04 11.23
C ARG A 48 -16.20 -0.29 12.44
N ASN A 49 -15.91 0.98 12.26
CA ASN A 49 -15.47 1.83 13.36
C ASN A 49 -16.67 2.27 14.23
N PRO A 50 -16.44 2.95 15.37
CA PRO A 50 -17.51 3.41 16.25
C PRO A 50 -18.52 4.38 15.61
N GLN A 51 -18.19 4.96 14.46
CA GLN A 51 -19.07 5.82 13.66
C GLN A 51 -19.87 5.02 12.62
N ASN A 52 -19.85 3.68 12.69
CA ASN A 52 -20.43 2.74 11.74
C ASN A 52 -19.90 2.92 10.30
N LYS A 53 -18.67 3.43 10.16
CA LYS A 53 -18.00 3.61 8.88
C LYS A 53 -17.08 2.44 8.58
N SER A 54 -16.97 2.12 7.30
CA SER A 54 -16.07 1.09 6.80
C SER A 54 -14.62 1.56 6.90
N GLU A 55 -13.81 0.83 7.67
CA GLU A 55 -12.44 1.22 8.02
C GLU A 55 -11.44 0.09 7.74
N LEU A 56 -10.32 0.47 7.12
CA LEU A 56 -9.17 -0.39 6.92
C LEU A 56 -7.94 0.22 7.59
N TYR A 57 -7.27 -0.59 8.40
CA TYR A 57 -6.02 -0.22 9.06
C TYR A 57 -4.88 -1.12 8.59
N LEU A 58 -3.85 -0.52 7.98
CA LEU A 58 -2.68 -1.19 7.46
C LEU A 58 -1.43 -0.73 8.20
N LEU A 59 -0.66 -1.69 8.70
CA LEU A 59 0.48 -1.47 9.58
C LEU A 59 1.73 -2.23 9.09
N MET A 60 2.90 -1.58 9.15
CA MET A 60 4.23 -2.17 8.92
C MET A 60 4.39 -2.84 7.54
N LEU A 61 3.76 -2.29 6.50
CA LEU A 61 3.91 -2.79 5.14
C LEU A 61 5.11 -2.15 4.43
N ARG A 62 5.77 -2.93 3.59
CA ARG A 62 6.86 -2.45 2.73
C ARG A 62 6.37 -1.66 1.50
N GLY A 63 5.07 -1.44 1.37
CA GLY A 63 4.45 -0.71 0.27
C GLY A 63 2.94 -0.69 0.42
N LEU A 64 2.25 -0.12 -0.57
CA LEU A 64 0.79 -0.08 -0.62
C LEU A 64 0.27 -1.13 -1.60
N PRO A 65 -0.46 -2.18 -1.14
CA PRO A 65 -1.07 -3.16 -2.03
C PRO A 65 -2.06 -2.48 -2.99
N ASN A 66 -2.05 -2.89 -4.26
CA ASN A 66 -2.96 -2.33 -5.27
C ASN A 66 -4.42 -2.67 -4.96
N THR A 67 -4.64 -3.84 -4.37
CA THR A 67 -5.94 -4.42 -4.04
C THR A 67 -6.74 -3.59 -3.04
N VAL A 68 -6.08 -2.69 -2.29
CA VAL A 68 -6.75 -1.73 -1.42
C VAL A 68 -7.70 -0.81 -2.20
N PHE A 69 -7.34 -0.47 -3.44
CA PHE A 69 -8.14 0.43 -4.28
C PHE A 69 -9.42 -0.21 -4.82
N ASP A 70 -9.52 -1.54 -4.75
CA ASP A 70 -10.72 -2.28 -5.17
C ASP A 70 -11.83 -2.24 -4.10
N LEU A 71 -11.53 -1.76 -2.89
CA LEU A 71 -12.48 -1.66 -1.77
C LEU A 71 -13.36 -0.41 -1.88
N ILE A 72 -14.26 -0.38 -2.86
CA ILE A 72 -15.11 0.79 -3.17
C ILE A 72 -16.00 1.28 -2.02
N GLU A 73 -16.26 0.42 -1.03
CA GLU A 73 -17.06 0.75 0.17
C GLU A 73 -16.24 1.39 1.29
N LEU A 74 -14.93 1.53 1.13
CA LEU A 74 -14.03 2.04 2.15
C LEU A 74 -14.25 3.54 2.40
N GLU A 75 -14.48 3.91 3.65
CA GLU A 75 -14.72 5.30 4.06
C GLU A 75 -13.55 5.91 4.85
N VAL A 76 -12.85 5.07 5.61
CA VAL A 76 -11.72 5.48 6.46
C VAL A 76 -10.52 4.58 6.20
N LEU A 77 -9.39 5.19 5.85
CA LEU A 77 -8.15 4.47 5.54
C LEU A 77 -7.01 4.95 6.45
N LYS A 78 -6.41 4.01 7.18
CA LYS A 78 -5.36 4.31 8.15
C LYS A 78 -4.09 3.57 7.78
N PHE A 79 -2.98 4.31 7.70
CA PHE A 79 -1.67 3.79 7.42
C PHE A 79 -0.72 4.08 8.56
N GLU A 80 0.01 3.06 9.00
CA GLU A 80 1.05 3.20 10.00
C GLU A 80 2.32 2.46 9.57
N LEU A 81 3.46 3.15 9.64
CA LEU A 81 4.79 2.61 9.32
C LEU A 81 4.89 1.96 7.92
N ILE A 82 4.32 2.62 6.90
CA ILE A 82 4.45 2.17 5.51
C ILE A 82 5.71 2.77 4.88
N LEU A 83 6.63 1.93 4.40
CA LEU A 83 7.96 2.39 3.97
C LEU A 83 7.96 3.09 2.60
N ASP A 84 7.52 2.41 1.54
CA ASP A 84 7.55 2.93 0.16
C ASP A 84 6.15 3.31 -0.33
N MET A 85 5.44 4.13 0.46
CA MET A 85 4.06 4.49 0.15
C MET A 85 3.98 5.45 -1.05
N THR A 86 3.34 4.99 -2.13
CA THR A 86 2.99 5.85 -3.27
C THR A 86 1.49 5.83 -3.49
N ILE A 87 0.85 6.98 -3.32
CA ILE A 87 -0.56 7.19 -3.64
C ILE A 87 -0.66 7.43 -5.15
N ARG A 88 -1.33 6.47 -5.81
CA ARG A 88 -1.52 6.43 -7.27
C ARG A 88 -2.93 6.89 -7.66
N PRO A 89 -3.19 7.17 -8.95
CA PRO A 89 -4.48 7.68 -9.40
C PRO A 89 -5.62 6.68 -9.15
N SER A 90 -5.29 5.40 -8.98
CA SER A 90 -6.22 4.36 -8.54
C SER A 90 -6.96 4.69 -7.24
N ILE A 91 -6.46 5.62 -6.41
CA ILE A 91 -7.20 6.10 -5.24
C ILE A 91 -8.58 6.70 -5.60
N ALA A 92 -8.77 7.17 -6.83
CA ALA A 92 -10.04 7.67 -7.32
C ALA A 92 -11.13 6.59 -7.40
N GLN A 93 -10.77 5.31 -7.37
CA GLN A 93 -11.74 4.20 -7.28
C GLN A 93 -12.42 4.14 -5.92
N LEU A 94 -11.79 4.70 -4.87
CA LEU A 94 -12.35 4.77 -3.52
C LEU A 94 -13.32 5.95 -3.40
N ILE A 95 -14.43 5.89 -4.13
CA ILE A 95 -15.44 6.94 -4.24
C ILE A 95 -16.09 7.33 -2.90
N ARG A 96 -16.01 6.47 -1.89
CA ARG A 96 -16.56 6.69 -0.54
C ARG A 96 -15.52 7.14 0.47
N LEU A 97 -14.25 7.26 0.07
CA LEU A 97 -13.17 7.61 0.98
C LEU A 97 -13.34 9.05 1.48
N GLN A 98 -13.55 9.20 2.78
CA GLN A 98 -13.75 10.50 3.42
C GLN A 98 -12.60 10.88 4.34
N LYS A 99 -11.92 9.89 4.93
CA LYS A 99 -10.87 10.13 5.92
C LYS A 99 -9.63 9.29 5.65
N GLN A 100 -8.47 9.92 5.73
CA GLN A 100 -7.18 9.24 5.62
C GLN A 100 -6.24 9.63 6.75
N TRP A 101 -5.64 8.63 7.40
CA TRP A 101 -4.66 8.83 8.47
C TRP A 101 -3.30 8.28 8.04
N LEU A 102 -2.25 9.07 8.24
CA LEU A 102 -0.86 8.74 7.95
C LEU A 102 -0.03 8.87 9.25
N TYR A 103 0.32 7.74 9.84
CA TYR A 103 1.16 7.63 11.03
C TYR A 103 2.57 7.17 10.66
N HIS A 104 3.58 7.98 10.99
CA HIS A 104 5.00 7.66 10.76
C HIS A 104 5.27 7.13 9.34
N THR A 105 4.57 7.69 8.35
CA THR A 105 4.54 7.21 6.97
C THR A 105 4.80 8.38 6.04
N VAL A 106 5.80 8.26 5.17
CA VAL A 106 6.09 9.24 4.13
C VAL A 106 5.40 8.80 2.85
N ALA A 107 4.38 9.55 2.43
CA ALA A 107 3.61 9.23 1.22
C ALA A 107 4.02 10.12 0.05
N LYS A 108 4.41 9.51 -1.07
CA LYS A 108 4.55 10.20 -2.36
C LYS A 108 3.18 10.24 -3.04
N ILE A 109 2.66 11.44 -3.31
CA ILE A 109 1.35 11.63 -3.91
C ILE A 109 1.53 12.11 -5.34
N GLN A 110 0.92 11.42 -6.31
CA GLN A 110 0.90 11.89 -7.69
C GLN A 110 -0.10 13.04 -7.88
N ALA A 111 0.17 13.96 -8.79
CA ALA A 111 -0.64 15.17 -8.97
C ALA A 111 -2.15 14.89 -9.16
N HIS A 112 -2.51 13.91 -10.00
CA HIS A 112 -3.91 13.52 -10.22
C HIS A 112 -4.58 12.95 -8.96
N SER A 113 -3.82 12.19 -8.15
CA SER A 113 -4.30 11.68 -6.87
C SER A 113 -4.52 12.79 -5.86
N LEU A 114 -3.69 13.82 -5.89
CA LEU A 114 -3.81 14.97 -5.00
C LEU A 114 -5.09 15.75 -5.28
N VAL A 115 -5.43 15.97 -6.55
CA VAL A 115 -6.69 16.65 -6.94
C VAL A 115 -7.89 15.86 -6.42
N PHE A 116 -7.93 14.55 -6.65
CA PHE A 116 -9.02 13.71 -6.14
C PHE A 116 -9.16 13.79 -4.62
N LEU A 117 -8.04 13.68 -3.88
CA LEU A 117 -8.05 13.77 -2.43
C LEU A 117 -8.52 15.15 -1.94
N TRP A 118 -8.14 16.22 -2.64
CA TRP A 118 -8.57 17.58 -2.31
C TRP A 118 -10.08 17.78 -2.48
N GLU A 119 -10.67 17.19 -3.51
CA GLU A 119 -12.09 17.35 -3.83
C GLU A 119 -13.00 16.43 -2.98
N ASN A 120 -12.51 15.25 -2.60
CA ASN A 120 -13.34 14.20 -2.03
C ASN A 120 -13.08 13.91 -0.54
N MET A 121 -11.93 14.29 0.02
CA MET A 121 -11.63 14.03 1.43
C MET A 121 -12.11 15.13 2.37
N TRP A 122 -12.70 14.71 3.49
CA TRP A 122 -13.09 15.61 4.57
C TRP A 122 -12.01 15.81 5.62
N SER A 123 -11.12 14.83 5.81
CA SER A 123 -10.04 14.96 6.81
C SER A 123 -8.81 14.14 6.43
N LEU A 124 -7.65 14.80 6.42
CA LEU A 124 -6.33 14.17 6.33
C LEU A 124 -5.60 14.37 7.66
N HIS A 125 -5.22 13.29 8.32
CA HIS A 125 -4.45 13.34 9.56
C HIS A 125 -3.03 12.87 9.31
N ILE A 126 -2.04 13.70 9.66
CA ILE A 126 -0.61 13.40 9.51
C ILE A 126 0.05 13.65 10.86
N THR A 127 0.71 12.64 11.42
CA THR A 127 1.40 12.76 12.72
C THR A 127 2.90 13.03 12.59
N ASP A 128 3.50 12.82 11.42
CA ASP A 128 4.95 12.97 11.24
C ASP A 128 5.24 13.84 10.00
N ILE A 129 5.22 15.17 10.19
CA ILE A 129 5.50 16.15 9.13
C ILE A 129 7.01 16.29 8.97
N LYS A 130 7.68 15.26 8.43
CA LYS A 130 9.01 15.43 7.82
C LYS A 130 8.85 15.67 6.32
N LYS A 131 8.56 16.94 5.99
CA LYS A 131 8.55 17.59 4.66
C LYS A 131 7.73 16.90 3.56
N ILE A 132 6.51 17.39 3.35
CA ILE A 132 5.87 17.35 2.03
C ILE A 132 6.66 18.32 1.14
N PRO A 133 7.29 17.91 0.03
CA PRO A 133 7.87 18.85 -0.92
C PRO A 133 6.71 19.60 -1.60
N VAL A 134 6.69 20.92 -1.42
CA VAL A 134 5.86 21.86 -2.19
C VAL A 134 6.49 22.03 -3.56
#